data_AF-A0A819LCE0-F1
#
_entry.id   AF-A0A819LCE0-F1
#
_cell.length_a   1.000
_cell.length_b   1.000
_cell.length_c   1.000
_cell.angle_alpha   90.00
_cell.angle_beta   90.00
_cell.angle_gamma   90.00
#
_symmetry.space_group_name_H-M   'P 1'
#
loop_
_entity.id
_entity.type
_entity.pdbx_description
1 polymer ?
#
loop_
_entity_poly.entity_id
_entity_poly.type
_entity_poly.pdbx_seq_one_letter_code
_entity_poly.pdbx_strand_id
1 'polypeptide(L)'
;MPKKLSMHVGRCVGYTTELATDHLPINSRSFKKNGKYNGKTFYDDENYQWMLDCLDGGYEICKDFYEYMQDYNNLEKKHIHNLESHSKKWNSKIQQQSPYSSYHTTKNAQLELASKPTEEAKILLVRHAAIQDVIDRYHAAVEIMYPRTLFGTSHKHYRSSAMKDLFKAAHYSLSSLSVNLTKLREQEHSIVNSSNDGSYADNNSNAATTKQLKQIRDQIAHAEKEYRREHENYCISVRDIYQQCRKLEKERLDLIKETSIEFTKVAYSSEHVNQQR
;
A
#
# COMPACT_ATOMS: atom_id res chain seq x y z
N MET A 1 9.94 -15.58 13.96
CA MET A 1 9.33 -14.45 13.22
C MET A 1 9.81 -13.14 13.83
N PRO A 2 10.29 -12.17 13.05
CA PRO A 2 10.69 -10.87 13.58
C PRO A 2 9.45 -10.09 14.02
N LYS A 3 9.45 -9.55 15.25
CA LYS A 3 8.32 -8.79 15.83
C LYS A 3 7.93 -7.53 15.04
N LYS A 4 8.79 -7.04 14.12
CA LYS A 4 8.54 -5.83 13.33
C LYS A 4 7.48 -6.00 12.23
N LEU A 5 7.43 -7.16 11.57
CA LEU A 5 6.42 -7.47 10.54
C LEU A 5 4.99 -7.44 11.10
N SER A 6 4.80 -7.82 12.36
CA SER A 6 3.46 -7.94 12.96
C SER A 6 2.72 -6.60 13.12
N MET A 7 3.42 -5.47 13.28
CA MET A 7 2.76 -4.19 13.56
C MET A 7 2.29 -3.46 12.30
N HIS A 8 3.02 -3.55 11.19
CA HIS A 8 2.64 -2.88 9.93
C HIS A 8 1.62 -3.71 9.13
N VAL A 9 1.76 -5.04 9.18
CA VAL A 9 0.81 -5.98 8.58
C VAL A 9 -0.57 -5.85 9.22
N GLY A 10 -0.68 -5.64 10.53
CA GLY A 10 -1.96 -5.50 11.22
C GLY A 10 -2.82 -4.29 10.80
N ARG A 11 -2.20 -3.17 10.41
CA ARG A 11 -2.94 -2.01 9.87
C ARG A 11 -3.31 -2.18 8.40
N CYS A 12 -2.42 -2.72 7.57
CA CYS A 12 -2.69 -2.85 6.13
C CYS A 12 -3.56 -4.07 5.77
N VAL A 13 -3.52 -5.16 6.54
CA VAL A 13 -4.33 -6.37 6.27
C VAL A 13 -5.83 -6.12 6.47
N GLY A 14 -6.20 -5.21 7.38
CA GLY A 14 -7.60 -4.81 7.58
C GLY A 14 -8.19 -4.03 6.40
N TYR A 15 -7.37 -3.25 5.68
CA TYR A 15 -7.82 -2.46 4.51
C TYR A 15 -7.65 -3.19 3.17
N THR A 16 -6.66 -4.08 3.06
CA THR A 16 -6.39 -4.85 1.82
C THR A 16 -7.42 -5.95 1.57
N THR A 17 -7.96 -6.57 2.64
CA THR A 17 -9.08 -7.52 2.51
C THR A 17 -10.37 -6.87 2.02
N GLU A 18 -10.58 -5.57 2.29
CA GLU A 18 -11.74 -4.81 1.81
C GLU A 18 -11.59 -4.33 0.35
N LEU A 19 -10.37 -4.07 -0.12
CA LEU A 19 -10.08 -3.70 -1.52
C LEU A 19 -10.11 -4.90 -2.48
N ALA A 20 -9.94 -6.12 -1.98
CA ALA A 20 -9.91 -7.34 -2.79
C ALA A 20 -11.32 -7.84 -3.17
N THR A 21 -12.38 -7.37 -2.52
CA THR A 21 -13.77 -7.78 -2.83
C THR A 21 -14.40 -6.92 -3.94
N ASP A 22 -15.03 -7.54 -4.93
CA ASP A 22 -15.66 -6.87 -6.08
C ASP A 22 -16.95 -6.10 -5.76
N HIS A 23 -17.37 -6.11 -4.50
CA HIS A 23 -18.48 -5.33 -4.02
C HIS A 23 -17.99 -4.05 -3.38
N LEU A 24 -18.15 -2.95 -4.11
CA LEU A 24 -18.04 -1.62 -3.57
C LEU A 24 -18.95 -1.50 -2.33
N PRO A 25 -18.43 -1.13 -1.14
CA PRO A 25 -19.26 -0.80 0.01
C PRO A 25 -19.83 0.62 -0.18
N ILE A 26 -20.43 0.87 -1.34
CA ILE A 26 -20.70 2.22 -1.85
C ILE A 26 -21.98 2.83 -1.25
N ASN A 27 -22.91 2.01 -0.73
CA ASN A 27 -24.24 2.50 -0.37
C ASN A 27 -24.70 2.24 1.07
N SER A 28 -23.90 1.64 1.97
CA SER A 28 -24.46 1.28 3.29
C SER A 28 -23.50 1.03 4.45
N ARG A 29 -22.17 1.13 4.28
CA ARG A 29 -21.25 0.95 5.41
C ARG A 29 -20.81 2.29 5.96
N SER A 30 -21.51 2.71 7.00
CA SER A 30 -21.02 3.69 7.96
C SER A 30 -19.66 3.25 8.49
N PHE A 31 -18.65 4.12 8.40
CA PHE A 31 -17.31 3.82 8.88
C PHE A 31 -17.31 3.80 10.42
N LYS A 32 -16.84 2.70 11.02
CA LYS A 32 -16.72 2.54 12.47
C LYS A 32 -15.47 3.29 12.95
N LYS A 33 -15.64 4.45 13.59
CA LYS A 33 -14.58 5.09 14.40
C LYS A 33 -14.97 4.94 15.86
N ASN A 34 -14.12 4.31 16.68
CA ASN A 34 -14.35 4.07 18.11
C ASN A 34 -15.65 3.30 18.44
N GLY A 35 -16.05 2.33 17.59
CA GLY A 35 -17.22 1.48 17.84
C GLY A 35 -18.58 2.12 17.53
N LYS A 36 -18.63 3.38 17.08
CA LYS A 36 -19.86 4.03 16.59
C LYS A 36 -19.83 4.14 15.07
N TYR A 37 -20.95 3.80 14.45
CA TYR A 37 -21.20 3.96 13.03
C TYR A 37 -21.43 5.45 12.73
N ASN A 38 -20.46 6.12 12.12
CA ASN A 38 -20.70 7.44 11.58
C ASN A 38 -21.49 7.26 10.29
N GLY A 39 -22.70 7.81 10.19
CA GLY A 39 -23.57 7.75 9.00
C GLY A 39 -23.01 8.45 7.76
N LYS A 40 -21.67 8.55 7.64
CA LYS A 40 -20.96 9.10 6.50
C LYS A 40 -20.68 8.00 5.48
N THR A 41 -20.98 8.29 4.21
CA THR A 41 -20.73 7.41 3.07
C THR A 41 -19.30 7.56 2.55
N PHE A 42 -18.85 6.65 1.69
CA PHE A 42 -17.56 6.78 1.00
C PHE A 42 -17.43 8.11 0.21
N TYR A 43 -18.56 8.65 -0.24
CA TYR A 43 -18.63 9.88 -1.02
C TYR A 43 -18.50 11.15 -0.16
N ASP A 44 -18.57 11.04 1.16
CA ASP A 44 -18.55 12.20 2.04
C ASP A 44 -17.12 12.62 2.41
N ASP A 45 -16.86 13.93 2.36
CA ASP A 45 -15.63 14.58 2.86
C ASP A 45 -14.32 13.91 2.36
N GLU A 46 -13.32 13.78 3.25
CA GLU A 46 -12.03 13.12 3.02
C GLU A 46 -12.08 11.61 3.31
N ASN A 47 -13.25 10.96 3.19
CA ASN A 47 -13.36 9.51 3.47
C ASN A 47 -12.58 8.64 2.47
N TYR A 48 -12.03 9.19 1.39
CA TYR A 48 -11.06 8.50 0.54
C TYR A 48 -9.65 8.42 1.15
N GLN A 49 -9.38 9.08 2.29
CA GLN A 49 -8.05 9.17 2.89
C GLN A 49 -7.47 7.79 3.27
N TRP A 50 -8.28 6.85 3.77
CA TRP A 50 -7.80 5.49 4.10
C TRP A 50 -7.23 4.76 2.88
N MET A 51 -7.76 5.05 1.69
CA MET A 51 -7.28 4.47 0.44
C MET A 51 -5.92 5.05 0.06
N LEU A 52 -5.75 6.36 0.24
CA LEU A 52 -4.48 7.02 0.04
C LEU A 52 -3.43 6.49 1.03
N ASP A 53 -3.83 6.31 2.29
CA ASP A 53 -2.97 5.72 3.33
C ASP A 53 -2.57 4.27 2.99
N CYS A 54 -3.47 3.49 2.37
CA CYS A 54 -3.16 2.15 1.88
C CYS A 54 -2.10 2.18 0.76
N LEU A 55 -2.22 3.12 -0.19
CA LEU A 55 -1.24 3.28 -1.27
C LEU A 55 0.13 3.75 -0.74
N ASP A 56 0.14 4.65 0.25
CA ASP A 56 1.37 5.11 0.90
C ASP A 56 2.03 3.98 1.71
N GLY A 57 1.25 3.22 2.49
CA GLY A 57 1.75 2.07 3.25
C GLY A 57 2.30 0.93 2.39
N GLY A 58 1.87 0.85 1.12
CA GLY A 58 2.31 -0.18 0.18
C GLY A 58 3.83 -0.20 -0.06
N TYR A 59 4.49 0.96 -0.06
CA TYR A 59 5.94 1.04 -0.27
C TYR A 59 6.73 0.46 0.92
N GLU A 60 6.34 0.80 2.15
CA GLU A 60 7.01 0.26 3.35
C GLU A 60 6.89 -1.26 3.41
N ILE A 61 5.74 -1.83 3.00
CA ILE A 61 5.60 -3.29 2.85
C ILE A 61 6.57 -3.84 1.80
N CYS A 62 6.70 -3.15 0.66
CA CYS A 62 7.60 -3.61 -0.39
C CYS A 62 9.07 -3.59 0.08
N LYS A 63 9.44 -2.57 0.84
CA LYS A 63 10.76 -2.42 1.46
C LYS A 63 11.03 -3.47 2.53
N ASP A 64 10.07 -3.71 3.44
CA ASP A 64 10.18 -4.76 4.45
C ASP A 64 10.36 -6.15 3.79
N PHE A 65 9.67 -6.41 2.68
CA PHE A 65 9.82 -7.65 1.92
C PHE A 65 11.19 -7.77 1.25
N TYR A 66 11.72 -6.67 0.69
CA TYR A 66 13.09 -6.61 0.17
C TYR A 66 14.12 -6.89 1.28
N GLU A 67 14.00 -6.23 2.43
CA GLU A 67 14.89 -6.43 3.58
C GLU A 67 14.85 -7.87 4.09
N TYR A 68 13.67 -8.50 4.15
CA TYR A 68 13.53 -9.91 4.49
C TYR A 68 14.31 -10.84 3.54
N MET A 69 14.18 -10.64 2.22
CA MET A 69 14.89 -11.46 1.24
C MET A 69 16.41 -11.25 1.32
N GLN A 70 16.85 -9.99 1.52
CA GLN A 70 18.26 -9.65 1.74
C GLN A 70 18.82 -10.31 3.02
N ASP A 71 18.09 -10.27 4.13
CA ASP A 71 18.48 -10.93 5.37
C ASP A 71 18.64 -12.44 5.18
N TYR A 72 17.71 -13.07 4.45
CA TYR A 72 17.81 -14.48 4.10
C TYR A 72 19.07 -14.77 3.27
N ASN A 73 19.33 -13.99 2.21
CA ASN A 73 20.49 -14.20 1.36
C ASN A 73 21.82 -13.98 2.11
N ASN A 74 21.85 -13.02 3.04
CA ASN A 74 23.00 -12.78 3.91
C ASN A 74 23.25 -13.93 4.89
N LEU A 75 22.20 -14.60 5.39
CA LEU A 75 22.34 -15.81 6.20
C LEU A 75 22.93 -16.95 5.37
N GLU A 76 22.45 -17.13 4.15
CA GLU A 76 22.96 -18.12 3.20
C GLU A 76 24.46 -17.90 2.92
N LYS A 77 24.87 -16.66 2.63
CA LYS A 77 26.27 -16.27 2.43
C LYS A 77 27.15 -16.60 3.63
N LYS A 78 26.67 -16.33 4.84
CA LYS A 78 27.38 -16.68 6.09
C LYS A 78 27.51 -18.20 6.25
N HIS A 79 26.48 -18.95 5.90
CA HIS A 79 26.51 -20.41 5.95
C HIS A 79 27.56 -20.99 4.99
N ILE A 80 27.60 -20.51 3.75
CA ILE A 80 28.63 -20.87 2.76
C ILE A 80 30.04 -20.64 3.32
N HIS A 81 30.30 -19.44 3.86
CA HIS A 81 31.60 -19.11 4.43
C HIS A 81 31.99 -20.04 5.59
N ASN A 82 31.03 -20.38 6.44
CA ASN A 82 31.25 -21.29 7.55
C ASN A 82 31.61 -22.71 7.08
N LEU A 83 30.94 -23.22 6.04
CA LEU A 83 31.24 -24.54 5.45
C LEU A 83 32.65 -24.59 4.85
N GLU A 84 33.04 -23.57 4.09
CA GLU A 84 34.38 -23.47 3.51
C GLU A 84 35.47 -23.39 4.60
N SER A 85 35.25 -22.56 5.61
CA SER A 85 36.17 -22.43 6.75
C SER A 85 36.28 -23.73 7.54
N HIS A 86 35.16 -24.42 7.76
CA HIS A 86 35.11 -25.71 8.45
C HIS A 86 35.90 -26.79 7.69
N SER A 87 35.65 -26.92 6.38
CA SER A 87 36.38 -27.85 5.51
C SER A 87 37.88 -27.57 5.55
N LYS A 88 38.32 -26.32 5.35
CA LYS A 88 39.74 -25.94 5.40
C LYS A 88 40.38 -26.31 6.73
N LYS A 89 39.70 -26.00 7.84
CA LYS A 89 40.19 -26.30 9.20
C LYS A 89 40.39 -27.79 9.41
N TRP A 90 39.43 -28.63 9.02
CA TRP A 90 39.53 -30.08 9.21
C TRP A 90 40.52 -30.72 8.26
N ASN A 91 40.57 -30.30 7.00
CA ASN A 91 41.58 -30.77 6.05
C ASN A 91 43.00 -30.52 6.57
N SER A 92 43.30 -29.31 7.06
CA SER A 92 44.61 -29.02 7.65
C SER A 92 44.93 -29.90 8.86
N LYS A 93 43.95 -30.12 9.75
CA LYS A 93 44.12 -30.99 10.93
C LYS A 93 44.39 -32.45 10.54
N ILE A 94 43.65 -32.98 9.56
CA ILE A 94 43.81 -34.37 9.11
C ILE A 94 45.16 -34.53 8.40
N GLN A 95 45.58 -33.56 7.59
CA GLN A 95 46.89 -33.59 6.93
C GLN A 95 48.04 -33.66 7.94
N GLN A 96 47.94 -32.92 9.06
CA GLN A 96 48.92 -32.91 10.15
C GLN A 96 48.94 -34.19 11.01
N GLN A 97 47.99 -35.12 10.84
CA GLN A 97 48.01 -36.39 11.57
C GLN A 97 49.24 -37.21 11.20
N SER A 98 49.90 -37.74 12.23
CA SER A 98 51.07 -38.61 12.11
C SER A 98 50.76 -39.82 11.23
N PRO A 99 51.68 -40.26 10.35
CA PRO A 99 51.54 -41.50 9.59
C PRO A 99 51.31 -42.73 10.48
N TYR A 100 51.77 -42.69 11.74
CA TYR A 100 51.61 -43.78 12.71
C TYR A 100 50.23 -43.81 13.39
N SER A 101 49.45 -42.71 13.34
CA SER A 101 48.17 -42.62 14.07
C SER A 101 46.94 -42.98 13.23
N SER A 102 47.08 -43.11 11.90
CA SER A 102 45.96 -43.41 11.00
C SER A 102 46.45 -44.17 9.77
N TYR A 103 45.85 -45.33 9.49
CA TYR A 103 46.08 -46.08 8.25
C TYR A 103 45.79 -45.16 7.04
N HIS A 104 46.62 -45.20 6.00
CA HIS A 104 46.48 -44.32 4.83
C HIS A 104 45.08 -44.29 4.22
N THR A 105 44.38 -45.44 4.22
CA THR A 105 42.99 -45.58 3.77
C THR A 105 42.01 -44.78 4.63
N THR A 106 42.14 -44.87 5.96
CA THR A 106 41.32 -44.10 6.91
C THR A 106 41.56 -42.61 6.79
N LYS A 107 42.83 -42.19 6.64
CA LYS A 107 43.18 -40.77 6.45
C LYS A 107 42.57 -40.22 5.15
N ASN A 108 42.63 -40.97 4.06
CA ASN A 108 42.03 -40.56 2.78
C ASN A 108 40.51 -40.46 2.87
N ALA A 109 39.84 -41.44 3.51
CA ALA A 109 38.39 -41.39 3.73
C ALA A 109 37.98 -40.18 4.59
N GLN A 110 38.78 -39.83 5.61
CA GLN A 110 38.54 -38.64 6.43
C GLN A 110 38.72 -37.34 5.62
N LEU A 111 39.73 -37.26 4.74
CA LEU A 111 39.93 -36.11 3.85
C LEU A 111 38.78 -35.94 2.87
N GLU A 112 38.27 -37.04 2.30
CA GLU A 112 37.09 -37.02 1.43
C GLU A 112 35.85 -36.52 2.20
N LEU A 113 35.62 -37.00 3.42
CA LEU A 113 34.51 -36.51 4.23
C LEU A 113 34.68 -35.03 4.59
N ALA A 114 35.91 -34.60 4.90
CA ALA A 114 36.23 -33.21 5.22
C ALA A 114 36.08 -32.26 4.02
N SER A 115 36.13 -32.77 2.78
CA SER A 115 35.90 -31.97 1.57
C SER A 115 34.41 -31.81 1.21
N LYS A 116 33.50 -32.67 1.70
CA LYS A 116 32.05 -32.59 1.43
C LYS A 116 31.42 -31.23 1.75
N PRO A 117 31.74 -30.55 2.86
CA PRO A 117 31.23 -29.20 3.10
C PRO A 117 31.61 -28.18 2.01
N THR A 118 32.74 -28.38 1.33
CA THR A 118 33.15 -27.51 0.21
C THR A 118 32.35 -27.80 -1.06
N GLU A 119 32.02 -29.05 -1.33
CA GLU A 119 31.11 -29.42 -2.43
C GLU A 119 29.73 -28.81 -2.20
N GLU A 120 29.21 -28.92 -0.98
CA GLU A 120 27.93 -28.30 -0.59
C GLU A 120 28.00 -26.77 -0.70
N ALA A 121 29.06 -26.12 -0.22
CA ALA A 121 29.25 -24.68 -0.35
C ALA A 121 29.19 -24.19 -1.80
N LYS A 122 29.71 -24.94 -2.77
CA LYS A 122 29.64 -24.59 -4.20
C LYS A 122 28.20 -24.57 -4.72
N ILE A 123 27.41 -25.58 -4.35
CA ILE A 123 25.99 -25.67 -4.70
C ILE A 123 25.23 -24.48 -4.10
N LEU A 124 25.48 -24.19 -2.83
CA LEU A 124 24.86 -23.08 -2.12
C LEU A 124 25.26 -21.72 -2.72
N LEU A 125 26.48 -21.58 -3.25
CA LEU A 125 26.92 -20.36 -3.92
C LEU A 125 26.10 -20.05 -5.19
N VAL A 126 25.78 -21.08 -5.97
CA VAL A 126 24.89 -20.95 -7.14
C VAL A 126 23.50 -20.51 -6.69
N ARG A 127 22.96 -21.14 -5.64
CA ARG A 127 21.67 -20.75 -5.06
C ARG A 127 21.67 -19.30 -4.56
N HIS A 128 22.69 -18.89 -3.81
CA HIS A 128 22.85 -17.52 -3.33
C HIS A 128 22.87 -16.50 -4.49
N ALA A 129 23.57 -16.79 -5.59
CA ALA A 129 23.59 -15.92 -6.75
C ALA A 129 22.20 -15.81 -7.42
N ALA A 130 21.49 -16.93 -7.55
CA ALA A 130 20.13 -16.93 -8.09
C ALA A 130 19.13 -16.19 -7.19
N ILE A 131 19.26 -16.32 -5.85
CA ILE A 131 18.45 -15.54 -4.90
C ILE A 131 18.74 -14.05 -5.07
N GLN A 132 20.02 -13.66 -5.21
CA GLN A 132 20.40 -12.27 -5.40
C GLN A 132 19.78 -11.67 -6.66
N ASP A 133 19.74 -12.42 -7.77
CA ASP A 133 19.10 -11.97 -9.01
C ASP A 133 17.59 -11.67 -8.83
N VAL A 134 16.87 -12.53 -8.09
CA VAL A 134 15.45 -12.28 -7.76
C VAL A 134 15.30 -11.01 -6.91
N ILE A 135 16.17 -10.83 -5.92
CA ILE A 135 16.18 -9.64 -5.05
C ILE A 135 16.42 -8.38 -5.87
N ASP A 136 17.39 -8.39 -6.77
CA ASP A 136 17.76 -7.24 -7.59
C ASP A 136 16.63 -6.88 -8.58
N ARG A 137 16.02 -7.88 -9.23
CA ARG A 137 14.85 -7.67 -10.09
C ARG A 137 13.66 -7.08 -9.33
N TYR A 138 13.38 -7.60 -8.14
CA TYR A 138 12.32 -7.08 -7.28
C TYR A 138 12.60 -5.62 -6.87
N HIS A 139 13.83 -5.33 -6.43
CA HIS A 139 14.23 -3.97 -6.05
C HIS A 139 14.04 -2.98 -7.21
N ALA A 140 14.51 -3.34 -8.40
CA ALA A 140 14.33 -2.53 -9.61
C ALA A 140 12.84 -2.31 -9.93
N ALA A 141 12.01 -3.36 -9.82
CA ALA A 141 10.57 -3.25 -10.03
C ALA A 141 9.91 -2.30 -9.01
N VAL A 142 10.32 -2.34 -7.75
CA VAL A 142 9.84 -1.43 -6.69
C VAL A 142 10.25 0.02 -6.96
N GLU A 143 11.49 0.27 -7.41
CA GLU A 143 11.94 1.63 -7.76
C GLU A 143 11.17 2.23 -8.94
N ILE A 144 10.83 1.41 -9.94
CA ILE A 144 9.96 1.82 -11.05
C ILE A 144 8.54 2.09 -10.56
N MET A 145 8.03 1.24 -9.66
CA MET A 145 6.68 1.33 -9.11
C MET A 145 6.50 2.57 -8.20
N TYR A 146 7.56 2.91 -7.45
CA TYR A 146 7.60 3.99 -6.47
C TYR A 146 8.77 4.94 -6.76
N PRO A 147 8.70 5.75 -7.83
CA PRO A 147 9.78 6.66 -8.17
C PRO A 147 9.97 7.69 -7.04
N ARG A 148 11.23 7.91 -6.64
CA ARG A 148 11.57 8.97 -5.69
C ARG A 148 11.28 10.32 -6.33
N THR A 149 10.54 11.17 -5.64
CA THR A 149 10.42 12.58 -6.03
C THR A 149 11.72 13.29 -5.71
N LEU A 150 12.26 14.04 -6.68
CA LEU A 150 13.57 14.71 -6.63
C LEU A 150 13.76 15.67 -5.44
N PHE A 151 12.69 16.06 -4.75
CA PHE A 151 12.71 17.15 -3.76
C PHE A 151 11.92 16.87 -2.47
N GLY A 152 11.57 15.62 -2.16
CA GLY A 152 10.72 15.32 -1.00
C GLY A 152 11.32 14.34 0.01
N THR A 153 11.48 14.77 1.26
CA THR A 153 11.55 13.89 2.46
C THR A 153 10.18 13.35 2.88
N SER A 154 9.14 13.61 2.08
CA SER A 154 7.78 13.19 2.40
C SER A 154 7.63 11.69 2.17
N HIS A 155 7.10 10.99 3.19
CA HIS A 155 6.66 9.59 3.10
C HIS A 155 5.48 9.36 2.12
N LYS A 156 5.09 10.37 1.34
CA LYS A 156 3.96 10.31 0.40
C LYS A 156 4.46 10.00 -1.00
N HIS A 157 3.97 8.90 -1.55
CA HIS A 157 4.38 8.44 -2.87
C HIS A 157 3.59 9.13 -3.98
N TYR A 158 4.21 9.25 -5.16
CA TYR A 158 3.56 9.82 -6.34
C TYR A 158 2.17 9.21 -6.61
N ARG A 159 2.04 7.89 -6.41
CA ARG A 159 0.78 7.15 -6.58
C ARG A 159 -0.36 7.70 -5.70
N SER A 160 -0.12 7.93 -4.41
CA SER A 160 -1.15 8.48 -3.52
C SER A 160 -1.40 9.97 -3.81
N SER A 161 -0.35 10.73 -4.13
CA SER A 161 -0.49 12.15 -4.47
C SER A 161 -1.34 12.36 -5.71
N ALA A 162 -1.08 11.61 -6.78
CA ALA A 162 -1.85 11.70 -8.03
C ALA A 162 -3.33 11.35 -7.80
N MET A 163 -3.62 10.29 -7.04
CA MET A 163 -5.01 9.92 -6.71
C MET A 163 -5.68 10.99 -5.83
N LYS A 164 -4.95 11.58 -4.88
CA LYS A 164 -5.45 12.68 -4.04
C LYS A 164 -5.87 13.88 -4.87
N ASP A 165 -5.07 14.26 -5.87
CA ASP A 165 -5.38 15.39 -6.73
C ASP A 165 -6.62 15.12 -7.59
N LEU A 166 -6.81 13.88 -8.07
CA LEU A 166 -8.04 13.47 -8.74
C LEU A 166 -9.27 13.55 -7.83
N PHE A 167 -9.18 13.06 -6.58
CA PHE A 167 -10.28 13.17 -5.63
C PHE A 167 -10.66 14.63 -5.34
N LYS A 168 -9.66 15.49 -5.15
CA LYS A 168 -9.88 16.93 -4.95
C LYS A 168 -10.53 17.58 -6.17
N ALA A 169 -10.05 17.26 -7.37
CA ALA A 169 -10.60 17.79 -8.61
C ALA A 169 -12.07 17.38 -8.78
N ALA A 170 -12.39 16.10 -8.54
CA ALA A 170 -13.76 15.60 -8.60
C ALA A 170 -14.68 16.28 -7.57
N HIS A 171 -14.18 16.54 -6.36
CA HIS A 171 -14.97 17.16 -5.30
C HIS A 171 -15.12 18.69 -5.43
N TYR A 172 -14.23 19.36 -6.18
CA TYR A 172 -14.16 20.83 -6.21
C TYR A 172 -15.48 21.49 -6.62
N SER A 173 -16.08 21.03 -7.71
CA SER A 173 -17.34 21.58 -8.25
C SER A 173 -18.51 21.38 -7.28
N LEU A 174 -18.63 20.17 -6.71
CA LEU A 174 -19.64 19.83 -5.72
C LEU A 174 -19.50 20.67 -4.43
N SER A 175 -18.27 20.86 -3.96
CA SER A 175 -17.97 21.68 -2.78
C SER A 175 -18.36 23.14 -2.99
N SER A 176 -18.07 23.70 -4.18
CA SER A 176 -18.46 25.07 -4.54
C SER A 176 -19.98 25.27 -4.50
N LEU A 177 -20.74 24.33 -5.09
CA LEU A 177 -22.21 24.34 -5.06
C LEU A 177 -22.76 24.19 -3.64
N SER A 178 -22.15 23.34 -2.81
CA SER A 178 -22.53 23.19 -1.40
C SER A 178 -22.37 24.50 -0.63
N VAL A 179 -21.23 25.20 -0.80
CA VAL A 179 -20.99 26.49 -0.13
C VAL A 179 -21.99 27.54 -0.60
N ASN A 180 -22.33 27.57 -1.88
CA ASN A 180 -23.35 28.47 -2.42
C ASN A 180 -24.74 28.19 -1.83
N LEU A 181 -25.14 26.91 -1.75
CA LEU A 181 -26.40 26.50 -1.13
C LEU A 181 -26.50 26.92 0.33
N THR A 182 -25.43 26.74 1.12
CA THR A 182 -25.40 27.19 2.52
C THR A 182 -25.61 28.69 2.62
N LYS A 183 -24.93 29.49 1.79
CA LYS A 183 -25.11 30.95 1.75
C LYS A 183 -26.53 31.38 1.39
N LEU A 184 -27.15 30.74 0.40
CA LEU A 184 -28.53 31.05 0.01
C LEU A 184 -29.53 30.72 1.12
N ARG A 185 -29.32 29.61 1.84
CA ARG A 185 -30.16 29.23 3.00
C ARG A 185 -29.98 30.17 4.18
N GLU A 186 -28.75 30.63 4.44
CA GLU A 186 -28.48 31.65 5.45
C GLU A 186 -29.17 32.98 5.10
N GLN A 187 -29.15 33.38 3.82
CA GLN A 187 -29.88 34.56 3.34
C GLN A 187 -31.40 34.41 3.51
N GLU A 188 -31.97 33.25 3.16
CA GLU A 188 -33.39 32.97 3.40
C GLU A 188 -33.74 33.13 4.89
N HIS A 189 -32.97 32.48 5.77
CA HIS A 189 -33.17 32.56 7.22
C HIS A 189 -33.06 33.99 7.75
N SER A 190 -32.09 34.77 7.27
CA SER A 190 -31.94 36.17 7.67
C SER A 190 -33.19 36.98 7.31
N ILE A 191 -33.75 36.80 6.12
CA ILE A 191 -34.95 37.53 5.69
C ILE A 191 -36.18 37.10 6.49
N VAL A 192 -36.33 35.80 6.77
CA VAL A 192 -37.41 35.30 7.61
C VAL A 192 -37.32 35.88 9.03
N ASN A 193 -36.12 35.92 9.62
CA ASN A 193 -35.93 36.47 10.97
C ASN A 193 -36.19 37.99 11.01
N SER A 194 -35.67 38.74 10.04
CA SER A 194 -35.94 40.19 9.93
C SER A 194 -37.42 40.50 9.69
N SER A 195 -38.17 39.60 9.05
CA SER A 195 -39.62 39.75 8.87
C SER A 195 -40.44 39.47 10.14
N ASN A 196 -39.92 38.64 11.06
CA ASN A 196 -40.56 38.34 12.34
C ASN A 196 -40.28 39.41 13.42
N ASP A 197 -39.11 40.03 13.40
CA ASP A 197 -38.73 41.08 14.37
C ASP A 197 -39.34 42.48 14.04
N GLY A 198 -39.91 42.65 12.84
CA GLY A 198 -40.40 43.91 12.29
C GLY A 198 -41.93 44.09 12.30
N SER A 199 -42.63 43.66 13.34
CA SER A 199 -44.11 43.62 13.44
C SER A 199 -44.84 44.99 13.44
N TYR A 200 -44.23 46.06 12.92
CA TYR A 200 -44.81 47.41 12.78
C TYR A 200 -44.54 48.05 11.40
N ALA A 201 -44.28 47.27 10.34
CA ALA A 201 -44.01 47.80 9.00
C ALA A 201 -45.22 47.70 8.04
N ASP A 202 -45.49 48.81 7.34
CA ASP A 202 -46.55 49.02 6.35
C ASP A 202 -46.81 47.84 5.38
N ASN A 203 -48.06 47.70 4.93
CA ASN A 203 -48.50 46.71 3.92
C ASN A 203 -47.62 46.65 2.65
N ASN A 204 -46.93 47.74 2.31
CA ASN A 204 -46.04 47.83 1.15
C ASN A 204 -44.68 47.13 1.40
N SER A 205 -44.20 47.09 2.65
CA SER A 205 -42.97 46.39 3.07
C SER A 205 -43.15 44.87 2.99
N ASN A 206 -44.33 44.36 3.38
CA ASN A 206 -44.64 42.93 3.36
C ASN A 206 -44.65 42.33 1.94
N ALA A 207 -45.10 43.10 0.93
CA ALA A 207 -45.08 42.68 -0.46
C ALA A 207 -43.65 42.56 -1.03
N ALA A 208 -42.76 43.49 -0.65
CA ALA A 208 -41.35 43.47 -1.07
C ALA A 208 -40.59 42.27 -0.46
N THR A 209 -40.77 42.01 0.84
CA THR A 209 -40.18 40.86 1.54
C THR A 209 -40.66 39.53 0.96
N THR A 210 -41.96 39.42 0.64
CA THR A 210 -42.52 38.21 0.01
C THR A 210 -41.91 37.94 -1.36
N LYS A 211 -41.70 38.99 -2.16
CA LYS A 211 -41.04 38.87 -3.47
C LYS A 211 -39.57 38.45 -3.34
N GLN A 212 -38.84 38.99 -2.37
CA GLN A 212 -37.46 38.61 -2.09
C GLN A 212 -37.33 37.16 -1.61
N LEU A 213 -38.20 36.72 -0.69
CA LEU A 213 -38.24 35.33 -0.23
C LEU A 213 -38.52 34.37 -1.37
N LYS A 214 -39.47 34.70 -2.27
CA LYS A 214 -39.76 33.87 -3.44
C LYS A 214 -38.53 33.76 -4.35
N GLN A 215 -37.85 34.88 -4.63
CA GLN A 215 -36.66 34.90 -5.46
C GLN A 215 -35.53 34.03 -4.90
N ILE A 216 -35.26 34.11 -3.59
CA ILE A 216 -34.21 33.30 -2.95
C ILE A 216 -34.60 31.82 -2.93
N ARG A 217 -35.87 31.48 -2.70
CA ARG A 217 -36.34 30.10 -2.79
C ARG A 217 -36.20 29.51 -4.19
N ASP A 218 -36.49 30.31 -5.23
CA ASP A 218 -36.28 29.89 -6.62
C ASP A 218 -34.78 29.65 -6.91
N GLN A 219 -33.89 30.50 -6.36
CA GLN A 219 -32.43 30.32 -6.45
C GLN A 219 -31.95 29.07 -5.70
N ILE A 220 -32.49 28.80 -4.50
CA ILE A 220 -32.20 27.59 -3.73
C ILE A 220 -32.64 26.36 -4.53
N ALA A 221 -33.86 26.32 -5.05
CA ALA A 221 -34.38 25.20 -5.81
C ALA A 221 -33.53 24.91 -7.07
N HIS A 222 -33.08 25.96 -7.76
CA HIS A 222 -32.15 25.83 -8.89
C HIS A 222 -30.79 25.27 -8.44
N ALA A 223 -30.20 25.84 -7.40
CA ALA A 223 -28.91 25.39 -6.86
C ALA A 223 -28.98 23.93 -6.34
N GLU A 224 -30.10 23.50 -5.76
CA GLU A 224 -30.32 22.11 -5.32
C GLU A 224 -30.44 21.13 -6.50
N LYS A 225 -31.03 21.56 -7.62
CA LYS A 225 -31.09 20.77 -8.85
C LYS A 225 -29.68 20.59 -9.43
N GLU A 226 -28.92 21.68 -9.52
CA GLU A 226 -27.54 21.66 -9.99
C GLU A 226 -26.63 20.81 -9.09
N TYR A 227 -26.79 20.94 -7.76
CA TYR A 227 -26.06 20.14 -6.78
C TYR A 227 -26.35 18.64 -6.95
N ARG A 228 -27.62 18.24 -7.14
CA ARG A 228 -27.96 16.82 -7.36
C ARG A 228 -27.30 16.25 -8.61
N ARG A 229 -27.36 17.00 -9.72
CA ARG A 229 -26.70 16.60 -10.97
C ARG A 229 -25.19 16.46 -10.78
N GLU A 230 -24.56 17.42 -10.11
CA GLU A 230 -23.12 17.38 -9.88
C GLU A 230 -22.70 16.30 -8.89
N HIS A 231 -23.56 15.99 -7.92
CA HIS A 231 -23.36 14.87 -7.01
C HIS A 231 -23.33 13.53 -7.77
N GLU A 232 -24.21 13.32 -8.75
CA GLU A 232 -24.17 12.13 -9.60
C GLU A 232 -22.86 12.04 -10.42
N ASN A 233 -22.42 13.15 -11.02
CA ASN A 233 -21.15 13.24 -11.73
C ASN A 233 -19.95 12.93 -10.81
N TYR A 234 -19.98 13.45 -9.59
CA TYR A 234 -18.97 13.18 -8.57
C TYR A 234 -18.96 11.69 -8.19
N CYS A 235 -20.12 11.06 -7.98
CA CYS A 235 -20.20 9.64 -7.67
C CYS A 235 -19.61 8.75 -8.78
N ILE A 236 -19.80 9.11 -10.05
CA ILE A 236 -19.20 8.43 -11.20
C ILE A 236 -17.69 8.62 -11.17
N SER A 237 -17.22 9.86 -11.07
CA SER A 237 -15.79 10.20 -11.07
C SER A 237 -15.04 9.49 -9.93
N VAL A 238 -15.60 9.51 -8.72
CA VAL A 238 -15.05 8.85 -7.53
C VAL A 238 -14.98 7.33 -7.70
N ARG A 239 -15.97 6.72 -8.37
CA ARG A 239 -15.94 5.29 -8.67
C ARG A 239 -14.78 4.96 -9.61
N ASP A 240 -14.54 5.79 -10.62
CA ASP A 240 -13.44 5.58 -11.57
C ASP A 240 -12.07 5.76 -10.89
N ILE A 241 -11.93 6.77 -10.03
CA ILE A 241 -10.71 6.97 -9.23
C ILE A 241 -10.49 5.77 -8.29
N TYR A 242 -11.54 5.28 -7.64
CA TYR A 242 -11.47 4.08 -6.80
C TYR A 242 -10.98 2.85 -7.57
N GLN A 243 -11.48 2.64 -8.80
CA GLN A 243 -11.01 1.54 -9.65
C GLN A 243 -9.54 1.69 -10.02
N GLN A 244 -9.06 2.91 -10.27
CA GLN A 244 -7.63 3.18 -10.50
C GLN A 244 -6.79 2.82 -9.26
N CYS A 245 -7.22 3.21 -8.06
CA CYS A 245 -6.55 2.81 -6.82
C CYS A 245 -6.49 1.28 -6.66
N ARG A 246 -7.60 0.57 -6.93
CA ARG A 246 -7.62 -0.91 -6.90
C ARG A 246 -6.64 -1.51 -7.90
N LYS A 247 -6.54 -0.95 -9.11
CA LYS A 247 -5.58 -1.42 -10.12
C LYS A 247 -4.14 -1.25 -9.64
N LEU A 248 -3.79 -0.07 -9.11
CA LEU A 248 -2.45 0.20 -8.58
C LEU A 248 -2.08 -0.75 -7.43
N GLU A 249 -3.04 -1.04 -6.55
CA GLU A 249 -2.84 -1.98 -5.45
C GLU A 249 -2.72 -3.43 -5.94
N LYS A 250 -3.52 -3.82 -6.95
CA LYS A 250 -3.41 -5.14 -7.58
C LYS A 250 -2.03 -5.35 -8.20
N GLU A 251 -1.52 -4.38 -8.95
CA GLU A 251 -0.17 -4.44 -9.53
C GLU A 251 0.91 -4.71 -8.47
N ARG A 252 0.80 -4.07 -7.29
CA ARG A 252 1.70 -4.28 -6.16
C ARG A 252 1.58 -5.69 -5.58
N LEU A 253 0.35 -6.15 -5.38
CA LEU A 253 0.09 -7.49 -4.83
C LEU A 253 0.56 -8.59 -5.77
N ASP A 254 0.34 -8.43 -7.07
CA ASP A 254 0.81 -9.37 -8.09
C ASP A 254 2.35 -9.43 -8.11
N LEU A 255 3.04 -8.28 -8.05
CA LEU A 255 4.51 -8.23 -7.94
C LEU A 255 5.02 -9.00 -6.72
N ILE A 256 4.46 -8.75 -5.53
CA ILE A 256 4.88 -9.44 -4.30
C ILE A 256 4.62 -10.94 -4.40
N LYS A 257 3.46 -11.34 -4.93
CA LYS A 257 3.07 -12.74 -5.09
C LYS A 257 4.02 -13.47 -6.04
N GLU A 258 4.26 -12.92 -7.23
CA GLU A 258 5.14 -13.51 -8.24
C GLU A 258 6.57 -13.63 -7.70
N THR A 259 7.09 -12.57 -7.10
CA THR A 259 8.42 -12.57 -6.47
C THR A 259 8.51 -13.59 -5.34
N SER A 260 7.47 -13.73 -4.50
CA SER A 260 7.45 -14.71 -3.41
C SER A 260 7.50 -16.15 -3.92
N ILE A 261 6.78 -16.44 -5.01
CA ILE A 261 6.81 -17.76 -5.66
C ILE A 261 8.20 -18.02 -6.24
N GLU A 262 8.76 -17.05 -6.97
CA GLU A 262 10.08 -17.17 -7.58
C GLU A 262 11.19 -17.33 -6.53
N PHE A 263 11.20 -16.48 -5.49
CA PHE A 263 12.13 -16.55 -4.38
C PHE A 263 12.06 -17.91 -3.67
N THR A 264 10.85 -18.41 -3.39
CA THR A 264 10.66 -19.74 -2.76
C THR A 264 11.17 -20.85 -3.67
N LYS A 265 10.89 -20.77 -4.97
CA LYS A 265 11.39 -21.74 -5.94
C LYS A 265 12.92 -21.76 -5.93
N VAL A 266 13.58 -20.61 -6.01
CA VAL A 266 15.05 -20.57 -6.04
C VAL A 266 15.66 -21.00 -4.69
N ALA A 267 15.06 -20.59 -3.56
CA ALA A 267 15.57 -20.90 -2.23
C ALA A 267 15.49 -22.40 -1.88
N TYR A 268 14.48 -23.11 -2.38
CA TYR A 268 14.21 -24.50 -2.00
C TYR A 268 14.26 -25.51 -3.15
N SER A 269 14.39 -25.08 -4.41
CA SER A 269 14.49 -26.01 -5.53
C SER A 269 15.83 -26.73 -5.54
N SER A 270 15.76 -28.05 -5.75
CA SER A 270 16.91 -28.89 -6.03
C SER A 270 17.41 -28.78 -7.48
N GLU A 271 16.71 -28.02 -8.35
CA GLU A 271 17.08 -27.88 -9.77
C GLU A 271 18.46 -27.22 -9.95
N HIS A 272 18.81 -26.24 -9.12
CA HIS A 272 20.14 -25.60 -9.14
C HIS A 272 21.26 -26.48 -8.56
N VAL A 273 20.88 -27.54 -7.83
CA VAL A 273 21.82 -28.55 -7.29
C VAL A 273 22.18 -29.60 -8.35
N ASN A 274 21.26 -29.88 -9.28
CA ASN A 274 21.40 -30.95 -10.26
C ASN A 274 22.08 -30.52 -11.57
N GLN A 275 22.23 -29.22 -11.85
CA GLN A 275 22.93 -28.73 -13.05
C GLN A 275 24.47 -28.87 -12.97
N GLN A 276 25.03 -29.33 -11.84
CA GLN A 276 26.48 -29.53 -11.66
C GLN A 276 26.87 -30.97 -11.25
N ARG A 277 25.96 -31.93 -11.35
CA ARG A 277 26.28 -33.37 -11.28
C ARG A 277 26.38 -33.95 -12.68
#